data_AF-A0A6V8KI27-F1
#
_entry.id   AF-A0A6V8KI27-F1
#
_cell.length_a   1.000
_cell.length_b   1.000
_cell.length_c   1.000
_cell.angle_alpha   90.00
_cell.angle_beta   90.00
_cell.angle_gamma   90.00
#
_symmetry.space_group_name_H-M   'P 1'
#
loop_
_entity.id
_entity.type
_entity.pdbx_description
1 polymer ?
#
loop_
_entity_poly.entity_id
_entity_poly.type
_entity_poly.pdbx_seq_one_letter_code
_entity_poly.pdbx_strand_id
1 'polypeptide(L)'
;MTRDETREQIVGFYRRAWEHADATITELPIDALGHVPWWPRPDVKLFTVMVHVLQDTTRHAGHADILREQLDGRTGVMAEYEEQIDTAARATHWAKIERAAQAAAGDAGHAGLSATRGAVETEP
;
A
#
# COMPACT_ATOMS: atom_id res chain seq x y z
N MET A 1 -8.94 15.41 8.45
CA MET A 1 -8.29 15.66 9.75
C MET A 1 -7.89 17.11 9.84
N THR A 2 -8.17 17.77 10.96
CA THR A 2 -7.70 19.12 11.25
C THR A 2 -6.53 19.05 12.24
N ARG A 3 -5.75 20.13 12.36
CA ARG A 3 -4.61 20.17 13.30
C ARG A 3 -5.02 20.06 14.77
N ASP A 4 -6.28 20.35 15.08
CA ASP A 4 -6.80 20.40 16.45
C ASP A 4 -7.33 19.04 16.94
N GLU A 5 -7.35 18.01 16.08
CA GLU A 5 -7.76 16.67 16.47
C GLU A 5 -6.66 15.96 17.26
N THR A 6 -7.01 15.58 18.49
CA THR A 6 -6.15 14.79 19.37
C THR A 6 -6.14 13.31 18.96
N ARG A 7 -5.07 12.60 19.34
CA ARG A 7 -4.98 11.14 19.15
C ARG A 7 -6.17 10.41 19.77
N GLU A 8 -6.57 10.82 20.97
CA GLU A 8 -7.67 10.21 21.71
C GLU A 8 -9.01 10.38 20.98
N GLN A 9 -9.24 11.54 20.34
CA GLN A 9 -10.40 11.75 19.49
C GLN A 9 -10.41 10.83 18.27
N ILE A 10 -9.26 10.65 17.61
CA ILE A 10 -9.14 9.77 16.44
C ILE A 10 -9.36 8.30 16.82
N VAL A 11 -8.70 7.82 17.89
CA VAL A 11 -8.88 6.45 18.38
C VAL A 11 -10.33 6.23 18.85
N GLY A 12 -10.92 7.21 19.53
CA GLY A 12 -12.31 7.16 19.96
C GLY A 12 -13.30 7.13 18.79
N PHE A 13 -13.05 7.90 17.73
CA PHE A 13 -13.84 7.86 16.50
C PHE A 13 -13.77 6.48 15.84
N TYR A 14 -12.56 5.93 15.71
CA TYR A 14 -12.35 4.61 15.14
C TYR A 14 -13.08 3.50 15.91
N ARG A 15 -13.03 3.53 17.25
CA ARG A 15 -13.76 2.57 18.09
C ARG A 15 -15.27 2.63 17.89
N ARG A 16 -15.86 3.83 17.79
CA ARG A 16 -17.30 3.97 17.51
C ARG A 16 -17.69 3.44 16.13
N ALA A 17 -16.83 3.65 15.13
CA ALA A 17 -17.04 3.08 13.79
C ALA A 17 -17.00 1.54 13.83
N TRP A 18 -16.09 0.96 14.60
CA TRP A 18 -16.03 -0.49 14.84
C TRP A 18 -17.28 -1.03 15.55
N GLU A 19 -17.71 -0.40 16.65
CA GLU A 19 -18.93 -0.81 17.37
C GLU A 19 -20.16 -0.80 16.45
N HIS A 20 -20.27 0.21 15.57
CA HIS A 20 -21.34 0.28 14.58
C HIS A 20 -21.24 -0.83 13.51
N ALA A 21 -20.03 -1.13 13.03
CA ALA A 21 -19.80 -2.20 12.07
C ALA A 21 -20.13 -3.57 12.68
N ASP A 22 -19.70 -3.83 13.93
CA ASP A 22 -19.97 -5.07 14.65
C ASP A 22 -21.46 -5.32 14.86
N ALA A 23 -22.20 -4.27 15.26
CA ALA A 23 -23.65 -4.35 15.37
C ALA A 23 -24.30 -4.72 14.02
N THR A 24 -23.90 -4.03 12.93
CA THR A 24 -24.40 -4.30 11.58
C THR A 24 -24.11 -5.74 11.12
N ILE A 25 -22.88 -6.21 11.34
CA ILE A 25 -22.44 -7.57 10.97
C ILE A 25 -23.19 -8.63 11.78
N THR A 26 -23.52 -8.34 13.04
CA THR A 26 -24.23 -9.27 13.92
C THR A 26 -25.73 -9.34 13.59
N GLU A 27 -26.34 -8.21 13.24
CA GLU A 27 -27.80 -8.09 13.06
C GLU A 27 -28.28 -8.50 11.67
N LEU A 28 -27.44 -8.37 10.63
CA LEU A 28 -27.85 -8.57 9.25
C LEU A 28 -27.30 -9.86 8.63
N PRO A 29 -28.05 -10.52 7.73
CA PRO A 29 -27.51 -11.62 6.94
C PRO A 29 -26.42 -11.11 5.99
N ILE A 30 -25.46 -11.98 5.68
CA ILE A 30 -24.28 -11.64 4.88
C ILE A 30 -24.60 -11.14 3.45
N ASP A 31 -25.78 -11.48 2.93
CA ASP A 31 -26.29 -11.06 1.63
C ASP A 31 -27.29 -9.90 1.69
N ALA A 32 -27.48 -9.28 2.86
CA ALA A 32 -28.28 -8.07 3.03
C ALA A 32 -27.83 -6.98 2.06
N LEU A 33 -28.80 -6.29 1.45
CA LEU A 33 -28.54 -5.20 0.51
C LEU A 33 -28.31 -3.89 1.27
N GLY A 34 -27.26 -3.17 0.88
CA GLY A 34 -26.97 -1.81 1.28
C GLY A 34 -26.80 -0.91 0.07
N HIS A 35 -26.85 0.41 0.30
CA HIS A 35 -26.76 1.42 -0.75
C HIS A 35 -25.61 2.40 -0.46
N VAL A 36 -24.64 2.46 -1.38
CA VAL A 36 -23.44 3.32 -1.30
C VAL A 36 -23.44 4.30 -2.49
N PRO A 37 -23.95 5.52 -2.32
CA PRO A 37 -24.31 6.39 -3.45
C PRO A 37 -23.12 6.90 -4.27
N TRP A 38 -21.90 6.83 -3.74
CA TRP A 38 -20.68 7.25 -4.45
C TRP A 38 -19.93 6.09 -5.14
N TRP A 39 -20.47 4.87 -5.13
CA TRP A 39 -19.88 3.73 -5.84
C TRP A 39 -20.47 3.55 -7.24
N PRO A 40 -19.67 3.07 -8.23
CA PRO A 40 -20.16 2.81 -9.58
C PRO A 40 -21.34 1.82 -9.65
N ARG A 41 -21.41 0.90 -8.69
CA ARG A 41 -22.55 0.02 -8.44
C ARG A 41 -23.00 0.27 -6.99
N PRO A 42 -24.03 1.11 -6.79
CA PRO A 42 -24.35 1.61 -5.45
C PRO A 42 -25.07 0.56 -4.60
N ASP A 43 -25.84 -0.35 -5.21
CA ASP A 43 -26.50 -1.43 -4.49
C ASP A 43 -25.53 -2.62 -4.33
N VAL A 44 -25.18 -2.92 -3.09
CA VAL A 44 -24.15 -3.90 -2.74
C VAL A 44 -24.59 -4.80 -1.60
N LYS A 45 -24.05 -6.01 -1.55
CA LYS A 45 -24.27 -6.91 -0.41
C LYS A 45 -23.34 -6.55 0.74
N LEU A 46 -23.76 -6.81 1.97
CA LEU A 46 -22.92 -6.65 3.17
C LEU A 46 -21.55 -7.32 3.01
N PHE A 47 -21.52 -8.54 2.47
CA PHE A 47 -20.27 -9.24 2.13
C PHE A 47 -19.30 -8.39 1.31
N THR A 48 -19.79 -7.72 0.26
CA THR A 48 -18.98 -6.90 -0.63
C THR A 48 -18.39 -5.70 0.12
N VAL A 49 -19.16 -5.09 1.01
CA VAL A 49 -18.70 -3.99 1.87
C VAL A 49 -17.63 -4.49 2.85
N MET A 50 -17.85 -5.64 3.49
CA MET A 50 -16.88 -6.22 4.43
C MET A 50 -15.53 -6.52 3.76
N VAL A 51 -15.54 -7.14 2.59
CA VAL A 51 -14.31 -7.42 1.83
C VAL A 51 -13.61 -6.12 1.42
N HIS A 52 -14.37 -5.10 1.01
CA HIS A 52 -13.81 -3.79 0.68
C HIS A 52 -13.10 -3.15 1.89
N VAL A 53 -13.75 -3.11 3.04
CA VAL A 53 -13.19 -2.52 4.28
C VAL A 53 -11.99 -3.34 4.78
N LEU A 54 -12.02 -4.68 4.67
CA LEU A 54 -10.90 -5.54 5.02
C LEU A 54 -9.66 -5.25 4.18
N GLN A 55 -9.84 -5.09 2.86
CA GLN A 55 -8.75 -4.74 1.94
C GLN A 55 -8.15 -3.38 2.30
N ASP A 56 -9.00 -2.38 2.54
CA ASP A 56 -8.56 -1.03 2.90
C ASP A 56 -7.80 -1.02 4.24
N THR A 57 -8.33 -1.71 5.24
CA THR A 57 -7.70 -1.86 6.56
C THR A 57 -6.33 -2.54 6.46
N THR A 58 -6.23 -3.62 5.70
CA THR A 58 -4.95 -4.33 5.49
C THR A 58 -3.92 -3.45 4.82
N ARG A 59 -4.33 -2.66 3.81
CA ARG A 59 -3.44 -1.71 3.13
C ARG A 59 -2.93 -0.64 4.09
N HIS A 60 -3.80 -0.08 4.92
CA HIS A 60 -3.43 0.93 5.90
C HIS A 60 -2.54 0.36 7.01
N ALA A 61 -2.81 -0.85 7.48
CA ALA A 61 -1.98 -1.53 8.47
C ALA A 61 -0.55 -1.75 7.93
N GLY A 62 -0.40 -2.18 6.67
CA GLY A 62 0.92 -2.31 6.04
C GLY A 62 1.68 -0.98 5.93
N HIS A 63 1.00 0.12 5.60
CA HIS A 63 1.64 1.45 5.62
C HIS A 63 2.08 1.87 7.04
N ALA A 64 1.23 1.63 8.04
CA ALA A 64 1.56 1.94 9.43
C ALA A 64 2.73 1.09 9.94
N ASP A 65 2.84 -0.17 9.50
CA ASP A 65 3.97 -1.04 9.83
C ASP A 65 5.28 -0.49 9.25
N ILE A 66 5.32 -0.09 7.98
CA ILE A 66 6.51 0.56 7.40
C ILE A 66 6.96 1.78 8.21
N LEU A 67 6.01 2.61 8.67
CA LEU A 67 6.33 3.77 9.50
C LEU A 67 6.87 3.35 10.87
N ARG A 68 6.31 2.32 11.49
CA ARG A 68 6.81 1.75 12.73
C ARG A 68 8.25 1.25 12.56
N GLU A 69 8.51 0.41 11.54
CA GLU A 69 9.84 -0.15 11.26
C GLU A 69 10.89 0.95 11.04
N GLN A 70 10.50 2.07 10.41
CA GLN A 70 11.38 3.24 10.24
C GLN A 70 11.66 3.98 11.55
N LEU A 71 10.71 4.00 12.48
CA LEU A 71 10.85 4.71 13.76
C LEU A 71 11.64 3.89 14.79
N ASP A 72 11.43 2.58 14.85
CA ASP A 72 12.06 1.71 15.85
C ASP A 72 13.25 0.89 15.30
N GLY A 73 13.45 0.88 13.98
CA GLY A 73 14.56 0.19 13.34
C GLY A 73 14.44 -1.34 13.36
N ARG A 74 13.24 -1.90 13.56
CA ARG A 74 13.00 -3.34 13.63
C ARG A 74 12.01 -3.77 12.56
N THR A 75 12.20 -4.95 11.98
CA THR A 75 11.31 -5.57 11.01
C THR A 75 10.65 -6.81 11.58
N GLY A 76 9.46 -7.16 11.11
CA GLY A 76 8.75 -8.38 11.51
C GLY A 76 7.32 -8.11 11.98
N VAL A 77 6.41 -9.02 11.63
CA VAL A 77 4.96 -8.86 11.84
C VAL A 77 4.51 -9.27 13.25
N MET A 78 5.24 -10.19 13.89
CA MET A 78 4.97 -10.66 15.26
C MET A 78 6.18 -10.36 16.14
N ALA A 79 5.94 -10.05 17.41
CA ALA A 79 6.99 -9.71 18.38
C ALA A 79 8.10 -10.77 18.49
N GLU A 80 7.73 -12.05 18.34
CA GLU A 80 8.67 -13.19 18.38
C GLU A 80 9.60 -13.30 17.16
N TYR A 81 9.26 -12.64 16.05
CA TYR A 81 10.05 -12.60 14.81
C TYR A 81 10.63 -11.21 14.53
N GLU A 82 10.63 -10.31 15.52
CA GLU A 82 11.23 -8.99 15.35
C GLU A 82 12.75 -9.08 15.27
N GLU A 83 13.31 -8.54 14.19
CA GLU A 83 14.75 -8.45 13.95
C GLU A 83 15.17 -7.00 13.76
N GLN A 84 16.37 -6.64 14.21
CA GLN A 84 16.91 -5.30 13.97
C GLN A 84 17.31 -5.15 12.50
N ILE A 85 17.00 -4.01 11.90
CA ILE A 85 17.40 -3.71 10.53
C ILE A 85 18.93 -3.64 10.47
N ASP A 86 19.54 -4.56 9.73
CA ASP A 86 20.94 -4.45 9.32
C ASP A 86 21.07 -3.38 8.22
N THR A 87 21.41 -2.17 8.64
CA THR A 87 21.57 -1.02 7.75
C THR A 87 22.71 -1.21 6.75
N ALA A 88 23.77 -1.94 7.10
CA ALA A 88 24.92 -2.17 6.23
C ALA A 88 24.58 -3.19 5.13
N ALA A 89 23.91 -4.28 5.49
CA ALA A 89 23.38 -5.24 4.53
C ALA A 89 22.35 -4.58 3.61
N ARG A 90 21.45 -3.75 4.16
CA ARG A 90 20.46 -3.00 3.37
C ARG A 90 21.10 -2.04 2.38
N ALA A 91 22.12 -1.28 2.79
CA ALA A 91 22.86 -0.38 1.89
C ALA A 91 23.59 -1.15 0.78
N THR A 92 24.19 -2.29 1.12
CA THR A 92 24.85 -3.18 0.15
C THR A 92 23.86 -3.72 -0.87
N HIS A 93 22.67 -4.15 -0.41
CA HIS A 93 21.61 -4.63 -1.28
C HIS A 93 21.06 -3.53 -2.19
N TRP A 94 20.81 -2.34 -1.65
CA TRP A 94 20.39 -1.17 -2.42
C TRP A 94 21.37 -0.84 -3.54
N ALA A 95 22.68 -0.76 -3.23
CA ALA A 95 23.70 -0.46 -4.23
C ALA A 95 23.77 -1.53 -5.33
N LYS A 96 23.47 -2.79 -5.02
CA LYS A 96 23.37 -3.87 -6.03
C LYS A 96 22.18 -3.65 -6.98
N ILE A 97 21.00 -3.36 -6.45
CA ILE A 97 19.80 -3.10 -7.25
C ILE A 97 20.01 -1.86 -8.12
N GLU A 98 20.53 -0.78 -7.54
CA GLU A 98 20.76 0.47 -8.24
C GLU A 98 21.71 0.29 -9.43
N ARG A 99 22.83 -0.42 -9.24
CA ARG A 99 23.73 -0.76 -10.36
C ARG A 99 23.03 -1.56 -11.46
N ALA A 100 22.18 -2.53 -11.09
CA ALA A 100 21.45 -3.34 -12.06
C ALA A 100 20.42 -2.49 -12.85
N ALA A 101 19.72 -1.57 -12.18
CA ALA A 101 18.78 -0.66 -12.81
C ALA A 101 19.49 0.30 -13.79
N GLN A 102 20.63 0.86 -13.38
CA GLN A 102 21.44 1.74 -14.24
C GLN A 102 21.97 1.02 -15.48
N ALA A 103 22.47 -0.22 -15.34
CA ALA A 103 22.93 -1.02 -16.47
C ALA A 103 21.80 -1.28 -17.48
N ALA A 104 20.62 -1.69 -17.01
CA ALA A 104 19.46 -1.93 -17.86
C ALA A 104 18.96 -0.65 -18.58
N ALA A 105 19.00 0.50 -17.89
CA ALA A 105 18.66 1.78 -18.48
C ALA A 105 19.69 2.23 -19.55
N GLY A 106 20.98 1.96 -19.31
CA GLY A 106 22.07 2.22 -20.24
C GLY A 106 21.94 1.38 -21.52
N ASP A 107 21.65 0.09 -21.38
CA ASP A 107 21.42 -0.82 -22.51
C ASP A 107 20.20 -0.40 -23.35
N ALA A 108 19.10 0.00 -22.69
CA ALA A 108 17.93 0.54 -23.37
C ALA A 108 18.21 1.87 -24.10
N GLY A 109 19.04 2.73 -23.51
CA GLY A 109 19.51 3.98 -24.13
C GLY A 109 20.41 3.72 -25.35
N HIS A 110 21.33 2.76 -25.27
CA HIS A 110 22.17 2.35 -26.38
C HIS A 110 21.37 1.73 -27.53
N ALA A 111 20.37 0.90 -27.24
CA ALA A 111 19.46 0.36 -28.25
C ALA A 111 18.63 1.45 -28.94
N GLY A 112 18.14 2.45 -28.19
CA GLY A 112 17.41 3.60 -28.73
C GLY A 112 18.25 4.51 -29.63
N LEU A 113 19.48 4.83 -29.23
CA LEU A 113 20.41 5.63 -30.04
C LEU A 113 20.88 4.89 -31.31
N SER A 114 20.99 3.56 -31.27
CA SER A 114 21.34 2.78 -32.46
C SER A 114 20.20 2.72 -33.47
N ALA A 115 18.94 2.70 -33.00
CA ALA A 115 17.76 2.71 -33.87
C ALA A 115 17.52 4.07 -34.55
N THR A 116 17.78 5.20 -33.85
CA THR A 116 17.65 6.54 -34.44
C THR A 116 18.77 6.86 -35.43
N ARG A 117 19.96 6.27 -35.28
CA ARG A 117 21.08 6.48 -36.20
C ARG A 117 20.92 5.68 -37.52
N GLY A 118 20.22 4.54 -37.49
CA GLY A 118 19.90 3.75 -38.69
C GLY A 118 18.83 4.35 -39.60
N ALA A 119 18.10 5.38 -39.15
CA ALA A 119 17.01 6.01 -39.91
C ALA A 119 17.46 7.25 -40.72
N VAL A 120 18.73 7.66 -40.63
CA VAL A 120 19.25 8.89 -41.29
C VAL A 120 20.09 8.58 -42.55
N GLU A 121 20.37 7.31 -42.87
CA GLU A 121 21.17 6.91 -44.03
C GLU A 121 20.37 6.10 -45.06
N THR A 122 19.29 6.67 -45.60
CA THR A 122 18.77 6.27 -46.93
C THR A 122 18.01 7.44 -47.54
N GLU A 123 18.63 8.18 -48.46
CA GLU A 123 18.07 8.57 -49.76
C GLU A 123 19.20 9.17 -50.63
N PRO A 124 19.29 8.82 -51.93
CA PRO A 124 20.31 9.32 -52.86
C PRO A 124 20.06 10.75 -53.36
#